data_AF-A0A7C0U0G1-F1
#
_entry.id   AF-A0A7C0U0G1-F1
#
_cell.length_a   1.000
_cell.length_b   1.000
_cell.length_c   1.000
_cell.angle_alpha   90.00
_cell.angle_beta   90.00
_cell.angle_gamma   90.00
#
_symmetry.space_group_name_H-M   'P 1'
#
loop_
_entity.id
_entity.type
_entity.pdbx_description
1 polymer ?
#
loop_
_entity_poly.entity_id
_entity_poly.type
_entity_poly.pdbx_seq_one_letter_code
_entity_poly.pdbx_strand_id
1 'polypeptide(L)'
;MRERMRGFKELIRVEEALEKLRNAITRRITDSERVSLLSAIGRICGEDLHAPRDYPPYDRSAVDGYAVIAEDTFGASPMNPIKLKVIAKLEAGAEVSELPEIRRGERVEISTGAPIPRGATAVIPVEDVEKVGGEVEIRGQVYPGQNISRRGEDFKVGEIILRKGELVRPWHIGVAASFGITELTVLRRPKVA
;
A
#
# COMPACT_ATOMS: atom_id res chain seq x y z
N MET A 1 -31.31 -44.74 -32.66
CA MET A 1 -30.14 -44.96 -33.53
C MET A 1 -29.29 -43.70 -33.44
N ARG A 2 -28.02 -43.82 -33.02
CA ARG A 2 -27.15 -42.70 -32.57
C ARG A 2 -26.88 -41.70 -33.69
N GLU A 3 -27.05 -40.41 -33.38
CA GLU A 3 -26.68 -39.29 -34.23
C GLU A 3 -25.17 -39.33 -34.49
N ARG A 4 -24.79 -39.51 -35.75
CA ARG A 4 -23.41 -39.71 -36.19
C ARG A 4 -22.78 -38.33 -36.30
N MET A 5 -22.01 -37.90 -35.28
CA MET A 5 -21.23 -36.67 -35.36
C MET A 5 -20.41 -36.66 -36.66
N ARG A 6 -20.65 -35.68 -37.54
CA ARG A 6 -19.78 -35.42 -38.69
C ARG A 6 -18.44 -34.89 -38.16
N GLY A 7 -17.53 -35.80 -37.82
CA GLY A 7 -16.17 -35.45 -37.42
C GLY A 7 -15.36 -34.84 -38.56
N PHE A 8 -14.29 -34.12 -38.21
CA PHE A 8 -13.31 -33.59 -39.16
C PHE A 8 -12.58 -34.75 -39.88
N LYS A 9 -12.34 -34.62 -41.19
CA LYS A 9 -11.68 -35.66 -42.02
C LYS A 9 -10.18 -35.81 -41.71
N GLU A 10 -9.55 -34.74 -41.22
CA GLU A 10 -8.15 -34.69 -40.84
C GLU A 10 -8.03 -34.01 -39.48
N LEU A 11 -7.10 -34.51 -38.65
CA LEU A 11 -6.85 -34.01 -37.30
C LEU A 11 -5.40 -33.52 -37.23
N ILE A 12 -5.20 -32.38 -36.57
CA ILE A 12 -3.87 -31.83 -36.27
C ILE A 12 -3.65 -31.87 -34.75
N ARG A 13 -2.38 -31.77 -34.33
CA ARG A 13 -2.04 -31.65 -32.91
C ARG A 13 -2.57 -30.33 -32.35
N VAL A 14 -2.91 -30.32 -31.06
CA VAL A 14 -3.47 -29.15 -30.39
C VAL A 14 -2.51 -27.96 -30.47
N GLU A 15 -1.22 -28.21 -30.32
CA GLU A 15 -0.17 -27.19 -30.39
C GLU A 15 -0.15 -26.52 -31.77
N GLU A 16 -0.27 -27.30 -32.84
CA GLU A 16 -0.32 -26.81 -34.22
C GLU A 16 -1.60 -26.00 -34.49
N ALA A 17 -2.73 -26.45 -33.95
CA ALA A 17 -4.00 -25.73 -34.05
C ALA A 17 -3.92 -24.36 -33.34
N LEU A 18 -3.32 -24.31 -32.14
CA LEU A 18 -3.15 -23.08 -31.38
C LEU A 18 -2.19 -22.10 -32.06
N GLU A 19 -1.12 -22.60 -32.69
CA GLU A 19 -0.19 -21.77 -33.45
C GLU A 19 -0.85 -21.15 -34.68
N LYS A 20 -1.56 -21.98 -35.48
CA LYS A 20 -2.36 -21.50 -36.61
C LYS A 20 -3.37 -20.44 -36.19
N LEU A 21 -4.07 -20.66 -35.07
CA LEU A 21 -5.03 -19.70 -34.53
C LEU A 21 -4.35 -18.38 -34.12
N ARG A 22 -3.22 -18.44 -33.39
CA ARG A 22 -2.48 -17.22 -32.98
C ARG A 22 -2.02 -16.42 -34.20
N ASN A 23 -1.52 -17.08 -35.23
CA ASN A 23 -1.06 -16.43 -36.46
C ASN A 23 -2.21 -15.83 -37.28
N ALA A 24 -3.41 -16.42 -37.20
CA ALA A 24 -4.61 -15.87 -37.85
C ALA A 24 -5.16 -14.62 -37.14
N ILE A 25 -4.88 -14.42 -35.84
CA ILE A 25 -5.33 -13.25 -35.09
C ILE A 25 -4.41 -12.06 -35.39
N THR A 26 -4.76 -11.29 -36.42
CA THR A 26 -4.00 -10.09 -36.83
C THR A 26 -4.52 -8.80 -36.19
N ARG A 27 -5.80 -8.76 -35.81
CA ARG A 27 -6.44 -7.56 -35.24
C ARG A 27 -6.13 -7.44 -33.75
N ARG A 28 -5.35 -6.42 -33.39
CA ARG A 28 -5.16 -5.99 -32.00
C ARG A 28 -6.28 -5.01 -31.63
N ILE A 29 -6.81 -5.14 -30.42
CA ILE A 29 -7.69 -4.12 -29.85
C ILE A 29 -6.79 -3.05 -29.25
N THR A 30 -6.86 -1.85 -29.83
CA THR A 30 -6.10 -0.69 -29.39
C THR A 30 -6.99 0.39 -28.79
N ASP A 31 -8.29 0.32 -29.06
CA ASP A 31 -9.26 1.29 -28.55
C ASP A 31 -9.44 1.10 -27.04
N SER A 32 -9.33 2.21 -26.31
CA SER A 32 -9.55 2.26 -24.87
C SER A 32 -10.87 2.97 -24.53
N GLU A 33 -11.34 2.77 -23.31
CA GLU A 33 -12.46 3.47 -22.70
C GLU A 33 -12.15 3.69 -21.21
N ARG A 34 -12.69 4.76 -20.62
CA ARG A 34 -12.66 4.93 -19.16
C ARG A 34 -13.82 4.19 -18.54
N VAL A 35 -13.55 3.46 -17.47
CA VAL A 35 -14.58 2.79 -16.67
C VAL A 35 -14.38 3.13 -15.20
N SER A 36 -15.45 3.04 -14.41
CA SER A 36 -15.32 3.16 -12.96
C SER A 36 -14.37 2.10 -12.41
N LEU A 37 -13.67 2.42 -11.33
CA LEU A 37 -12.62 1.57 -10.78
C LEU A 37 -13.11 0.14 -10.52
N LEU A 38 -14.29 -0.01 -9.92
CA LEU A 38 -14.88 -1.33 -9.66
C LEU A 38 -15.25 -2.09 -10.94
N SER A 39 -15.60 -1.39 -12.01
CA SER A 39 -15.91 -1.99 -13.32
C SER A 39 -14.65 -2.36 -14.11
N ALA A 40 -13.47 -1.97 -13.64
CA ALA A 40 -12.20 -2.26 -14.28
C ALA A 40 -11.72 -3.69 -13.99
N ILE A 41 -12.20 -4.37 -12.93
CA ILE A 41 -11.75 -5.73 -12.58
C ILE A 41 -11.96 -6.68 -13.77
N GLY A 42 -10.90 -7.43 -14.11
CA GLY A 42 -10.91 -8.37 -15.23
C GLY A 42 -10.83 -7.72 -16.61
N ARG A 43 -10.71 -6.39 -16.69
CA ARG A 43 -10.38 -5.67 -17.93
C ARG A 43 -8.87 -5.64 -18.15
N ILE A 44 -8.45 -5.32 -19.37
CA ILE A 44 -7.03 -5.11 -19.70
C ILE A 44 -6.74 -3.62 -19.61
N CYS A 45 -5.66 -3.24 -18.91
CA CYS A 45 -5.26 -1.86 -18.74
C CYS A 45 -4.89 -1.21 -20.09
N GLY A 46 -5.42 -0.02 -20.36
CA GLY A 46 -5.27 0.67 -21.64
C GLY A 46 -4.04 1.58 -21.72
N GLU A 47 -3.53 2.01 -20.56
CA GLU A 47 -2.36 2.89 -20.38
C GLU A 47 -1.66 2.56 -19.06
N ASP A 48 -0.41 2.98 -18.88
CA ASP A 48 0.29 2.77 -17.62
C ASP A 48 -0.38 3.62 -16.51
N LEU A 49 -0.73 2.98 -15.41
CA LEU A 49 -1.19 3.65 -14.20
C LEU A 49 0.02 4.00 -13.34
N HIS A 50 0.30 5.28 -13.17
CA HIS A 50 1.37 5.78 -12.32
C HIS A 50 0.85 6.23 -10.96
N ALA A 51 1.66 6.09 -9.92
CA ALA A 51 1.38 6.65 -8.60
C ALA A 51 1.37 8.19 -8.67
N PRO A 52 0.26 8.87 -8.38
CA PRO A 52 0.15 10.33 -8.51
C PRO A 52 0.90 11.09 -7.41
N ARG A 53 1.27 10.40 -6.33
CA ARG A 53 2.00 10.93 -5.17
C ARG A 53 2.73 9.78 -4.47
N ASP A 54 3.59 10.12 -3.53
CA ASP A 54 4.19 9.11 -2.65
C ASP A 54 3.11 8.44 -1.79
N TYR A 55 3.28 7.15 -1.55
CA TYR A 55 2.49 6.39 -0.61
C TYR A 55 3.42 5.55 0.29
N PRO A 56 3.31 5.68 1.61
CA PRO A 56 2.55 6.70 2.36
C PRO A 56 2.95 8.15 1.98
N PRO A 57 2.05 9.14 2.13
CA PRO A 57 2.33 10.53 1.74
C PRO A 57 3.26 11.28 2.70
N TYR A 58 3.51 10.72 3.89
CA TYR A 58 4.39 11.23 4.94
C TYR A 58 4.87 10.05 5.79
N ASP A 59 5.92 10.26 6.58
CA ASP A 59 6.35 9.28 7.57
C ASP A 59 5.25 9.07 8.60
N ARG A 60 4.84 7.83 8.82
CA ARG A 60 3.73 7.47 9.72
C ARG A 60 4.11 6.34 10.65
N SER A 61 3.42 6.26 11.79
CA SER A 61 3.60 5.16 12.72
C SER A 61 3.14 3.84 12.09
N ALA A 62 3.95 2.79 12.20
CA ALA A 62 3.59 1.44 11.79
C ALA A 62 2.83 0.67 12.88
N VAL A 63 2.80 1.19 14.12
CA VAL A 63 2.19 0.56 15.30
C VAL A 63 1.46 1.58 16.16
N ASP A 64 0.67 1.12 17.12
CA ASP A 64 0.18 1.95 18.22
C ASP A 64 1.27 2.07 19.29
N GLY A 65 1.49 3.26 19.82
CA GLY A 65 2.56 3.45 20.79
C GLY A 65 2.88 4.90 21.10
N TYR A 66 4.18 5.19 21.24
CA TYR A 66 4.66 6.55 21.54
C TYR A 66 5.80 6.94 20.62
N ALA A 67 5.63 8.06 19.92
CA ALA A 67 6.70 8.69 19.16
C ALA A 67 7.71 9.31 20.12
N VAL A 68 9.00 9.00 19.91
CA VAL A 68 10.12 9.36 20.78
C VAL A 68 11.33 9.75 19.96
N ILE A 69 12.29 10.42 20.61
CA ILE A 69 13.68 10.44 20.15
C ILE A 69 14.29 9.12 20.60
N ALA A 70 14.71 8.27 19.66
CA ALA A 70 15.19 6.91 19.92
C ALA A 70 16.26 6.85 21.02
N GLU A 71 17.19 7.80 21.02
CA GLU A 71 18.29 7.92 21.97
C GLU A 71 17.82 8.11 23.42
N ASP A 72 16.62 8.65 23.65
CA ASP A 72 16.05 8.78 25.00
C ASP A 72 15.55 7.44 25.55
N THR A 73 15.47 6.39 24.74
CA THR A 73 15.09 5.05 25.17
C THR A 73 16.29 4.13 25.42
N PHE A 74 17.51 4.56 25.09
CA PHE A 74 18.69 3.71 25.18
C PHE A 74 18.99 3.31 26.63
N GLY A 75 19.10 1.99 26.86
CA GLY A 75 19.26 1.43 28.19
C GLY A 75 17.95 1.18 28.95
N ALA A 76 16.79 1.49 28.35
CA ALA A 76 15.51 1.07 28.88
C ALA A 76 15.40 -0.45 28.90
N SER A 77 14.91 -0.99 30.02
CA SER A 77 14.59 -2.41 30.18
C SER A 77 13.48 -2.58 31.21
N PRO A 78 12.87 -3.77 31.36
CA PRO A 78 11.88 -4.00 32.41
C PRO A 78 12.39 -3.72 33.83
N MET A 79 13.71 -3.89 34.07
CA MET A 79 14.34 -3.60 35.37
C MET A 79 14.90 -2.17 35.48
N ASN A 80 14.98 -1.44 34.37
CA ASN A 80 15.47 -0.06 34.30
C ASN A 80 14.56 0.77 33.39
N PRO A 81 13.32 1.05 33.80
CA PRO A 81 12.38 1.80 32.98
C PRO A 81 12.81 3.26 32.83
N ILE A 82 12.60 3.83 31.65
CA ILE A 82 12.80 5.25 31.40
C ILE A 82 11.45 5.96 31.39
N LYS A 83 11.39 7.13 32.02
CA LYS A 83 10.20 7.97 32.06
C LYS A 83 10.35 9.13 31.10
N LEU A 84 9.39 9.29 30.19
CA LEU A 84 9.33 10.42 29.26
C LEU A 84 8.01 11.18 29.43
N LYS A 85 8.09 12.50 29.34
CA LYS A 85 6.95 13.40 29.48
C LYS A 85 6.04 13.32 28.26
N VAL A 86 4.75 13.05 28.46
CA VAL A 86 3.75 13.16 27.40
C VAL A 86 3.44 14.62 27.12
N ILE A 87 3.55 15.03 25.86
CA ILE A 87 3.24 16.41 25.45
C ILE A 87 1.99 16.51 24.57
N ALA A 88 1.60 15.43 23.88
CA ALA A 88 0.43 15.40 23.01
C ALA A 88 -0.03 13.97 22.72
N LYS A 89 -1.17 13.86 22.04
CA LYS A 89 -1.70 12.64 21.42
C LYS A 89 -1.99 12.91 19.95
N LEU A 90 -1.60 11.99 19.06
CA LEU A 90 -1.85 12.04 17.62
C LEU A 90 -2.57 10.78 17.16
N GLU A 91 -3.64 10.98 16.39
CA GLU A 91 -4.42 9.89 15.80
C GLU A 91 -4.27 9.88 14.27
N ALA A 92 -4.65 8.77 13.64
CA ALA A 92 -4.66 8.66 12.19
C ALA A 92 -5.54 9.76 11.58
N GLY A 93 -5.01 10.45 10.57
CA GLY A 93 -5.69 11.59 9.95
C GLY A 93 -5.42 12.95 10.60
N ALA A 94 -4.54 13.02 11.61
CA ALA A 94 -4.09 14.31 12.14
C ALA A 94 -3.44 15.20 11.06
N GLU A 95 -3.68 16.51 11.15
CA GLU A 95 -3.17 17.50 10.21
C GLU A 95 -1.65 17.64 10.33
N VAL A 96 -0.95 17.40 9.21
CA VAL A 96 0.53 17.38 9.15
C VAL A 96 1.13 18.77 9.39
N SER A 97 0.37 19.84 9.12
CA SER A 97 0.82 21.23 9.33
C SER A 97 0.90 21.62 10.81
N GLU A 98 0.20 20.90 11.69
CA GLU A 98 0.04 21.27 13.11
C GLU A 98 0.70 20.26 14.06
N LEU A 99 1.66 19.48 13.56
CA LEU A 99 2.31 18.45 14.36
C LEU A 99 3.13 19.07 15.50
N PRO A 100 3.01 18.52 16.72
CA PRO A 100 3.86 18.91 17.83
C PRO A 100 5.33 18.61 17.52
N GLU A 101 6.22 19.36 18.15
CA GLU A 101 7.65 19.11 18.15
C GLU A 101 8.05 18.41 19.45
N ILE A 102 8.76 17.29 19.32
CA ILE A 102 9.30 16.52 20.44
C ILE A 102 10.73 16.98 20.73
N ARG A 103 11.02 17.24 22.00
CA ARG A 103 12.38 17.46 22.52
C ARG A 103 12.86 16.28 23.36
N ARG A 104 14.13 16.32 23.75
CA ARG A 104 14.74 15.29 24.61
C ARG A 104 13.93 15.13 25.91
N GLY A 105 13.65 13.89 26.29
CA GLY A 105 12.84 13.55 27.46
C GLY A 105 11.32 13.64 27.24
N GLU A 106 10.86 13.97 26.03
CA GLU A 106 9.45 14.10 25.68
C GLU A 106 8.98 12.97 24.77
N ARG A 107 7.66 12.76 24.72
CA ARG A 107 7.01 11.79 23.85
C ARG A 107 5.59 12.22 23.46
N VAL A 108 5.11 11.66 22.37
CA VAL A 108 3.73 11.84 21.89
C VAL A 108 3.07 10.48 21.76
N GLU A 109 1.90 10.30 22.37
CA GLU A 109 1.10 9.10 22.16
C GLU A 109 0.59 9.10 20.71
N ILE A 110 0.80 8.01 19.98
CA ILE A 110 0.56 7.96 18.54
C ILE A 110 -0.15 6.66 18.16
N SER A 111 -1.19 6.75 17.34
CA SER A 111 -1.84 5.57 16.75
C SER A 111 -1.18 5.16 15.43
N THR A 112 -1.42 3.91 15.02
CA THR A 112 -1.03 3.38 13.72
C THR A 112 -1.56 4.27 12.61
N GLY A 113 -0.69 4.61 11.66
CA GLY A 113 -1.01 5.46 10.52
C GLY A 113 -1.00 6.97 10.79
N ALA A 114 -0.87 7.40 12.04
CA ALA A 114 -0.70 8.81 12.36
C ALA A 114 0.68 9.32 11.91
N PRO A 115 0.78 10.59 11.48
CA PRO A 115 2.04 11.19 11.04
C PRO A 115 3.06 11.28 12.19
N ILE A 116 4.34 11.05 11.87
CA ILE A 116 5.42 11.17 12.85
C ILE A 116 5.64 12.66 13.20
N PRO A 117 5.58 13.05 14.50
CA PRO A 117 5.77 14.43 14.92
C PRO A 117 7.22 14.90 14.69
N ARG A 118 7.41 16.22 14.62
CA ARG A 118 8.76 16.78 14.38
C ARG A 118 9.69 16.40 15.53
N GLY A 119 10.92 16.01 15.20
CA GLY A 119 11.92 15.60 16.17
C GLY A 119 11.85 14.13 16.59
N ALA A 120 10.71 13.45 16.44
CA ALA A 120 10.65 12.00 16.67
C ALA A 120 11.52 11.25 15.65
N THR A 121 12.24 10.24 16.12
CA THR A 121 13.07 9.38 15.28
C THR A 121 12.65 7.91 15.35
N ALA A 122 11.77 7.52 16.26
CA ALA A 122 11.23 6.16 16.36
C ALA A 122 9.86 6.13 17.06
N VAL A 123 9.18 4.98 17.00
CA VAL A 123 7.97 4.71 17.79
C VAL A 123 8.19 3.48 18.67
N ILE A 124 8.05 3.65 20.00
CA ILE A 124 8.01 2.52 20.94
C ILE A 124 6.59 1.93 20.93
N PRO A 125 6.42 0.62 20.70
CA PRO A 125 5.10 0.00 20.68
C PRO A 125 4.46 0.02 22.09
N VAL A 126 3.13 0.06 22.16
CA VAL A 126 2.42 0.15 23.45
C VAL A 126 2.70 -1.04 24.36
N GLU A 127 3.05 -2.19 23.79
CA GLU A 127 3.42 -3.42 24.50
C GLU A 127 4.71 -3.27 25.32
N ASP A 128 5.63 -2.40 24.90
CA ASP A 128 6.89 -2.13 25.60
C ASP A 128 6.76 -0.99 26.62
N VAL A 129 5.53 -0.64 26.98
CA VAL A 129 5.22 0.52 27.81
C VAL A 129 4.20 0.15 28.88
N GLU A 130 4.48 0.54 30.13
CA GLU A 130 3.58 0.28 31.27
C GLU A 130 3.08 1.58 31.89
N LYS A 131 1.79 1.62 32.26
CA LYS A 131 1.19 2.73 33.00
C LYS A 131 1.26 2.42 34.50
N VAL A 132 2.14 3.10 35.23
CA VAL A 132 2.34 2.91 36.68
C VAL A 132 2.10 4.24 37.40
N GLY A 133 1.13 4.28 38.32
CA GLY A 133 0.86 5.48 39.13
C GLY A 133 0.43 6.72 38.34
N GLY A 134 -0.14 6.54 37.14
CA GLY A 134 -0.51 7.64 36.24
C GLY A 134 0.65 8.16 35.38
N GLU A 135 1.87 7.67 35.61
CA GLU A 135 3.02 7.87 34.74
C GLU A 135 3.18 6.70 33.79
N VAL A 136 3.97 6.90 32.75
CA VAL A 136 4.18 5.88 31.75
C VAL A 136 5.66 5.59 31.62
N GLU A 137 5.98 4.32 31.82
CA GLU A 137 7.32 3.79 31.90
C GLU A 137 7.64 3.03 30.62
N ILE A 138 8.69 3.47 29.93
CA ILE A 138 9.23 2.79 28.76
C ILE A 138 10.13 1.67 29.26
N ARG A 139 9.78 0.42 28.90
CA ARG A 139 10.47 -0.80 29.33
C ARG A 139 11.23 -1.49 28.21
N GLY A 140 11.09 -1.02 26.98
CA GLY A 140 11.89 -1.43 25.83
C GLY A 140 12.63 -0.24 25.23
N GLN A 141 13.67 -0.52 24.44
CA GLN A 141 14.39 0.50 23.68
C GLN A 141 14.11 0.34 22.19
N VAL A 142 14.18 1.45 21.45
CA VAL A 142 14.01 1.48 19.99
C VAL A 142 15.21 2.13 19.32
N TYR A 143 15.53 1.70 18.10
CA TYR A 143 16.56 2.33 17.28
C TYR A 143 15.97 3.37 16.30
N PRO A 144 16.77 4.33 15.80
CA PRO A 144 16.29 5.32 14.84
C PRO A 144 15.66 4.69 13.59
N GLY A 145 14.45 5.12 13.26
CA GLY A 145 13.63 4.63 12.16
C GLY A 145 12.77 3.40 12.49
N GLN A 146 12.90 2.83 13.68
CA GLN A 146 12.09 1.68 14.08
C GLN A 146 10.60 2.05 14.17
N ASN A 147 9.75 1.15 13.65
CA ASN A 147 8.30 1.30 13.64
C ASN A 147 7.78 2.56 12.93
N ILE A 148 8.58 3.13 12.03
CA ILE A 148 8.17 4.23 11.14
C ILE A 148 8.06 3.68 9.73
N SER A 149 6.87 3.74 9.14
CA SER A 149 6.69 3.54 7.71
C SER A 149 7.01 4.85 7.00
N ARG A 150 8.00 4.81 6.11
CA ARG A 150 8.57 6.03 5.51
C ARG A 150 7.70 6.52 4.37
N ARG A 151 7.73 7.82 4.13
CA ARG A 151 7.12 8.43 2.95
C ARG A 151 7.63 7.74 1.68
N GLY A 152 6.68 7.31 0.85
CA GLY A 152 6.98 6.67 -0.44
C GLY A 152 7.65 5.29 -0.31
N GLU A 153 7.52 4.62 0.82
CA GLU A 153 8.03 3.26 1.02
C GLU A 153 7.28 2.23 0.16
N ASP A 154 5.96 2.38 -0.01
CA ASP A 154 5.17 1.48 -0.85
C ASP A 154 5.26 1.87 -2.33
N PHE A 155 5.08 3.15 -2.63
CA PHE A 155 5.16 3.71 -3.97
C PHE A 155 5.72 5.13 -3.94
N LYS A 156 6.66 5.42 -4.82
CA LYS A 156 7.07 6.79 -5.10
C LYS A 156 6.25 7.39 -6.22
N VAL A 157 6.11 8.72 -6.20
CA VAL A 157 5.47 9.45 -7.29
C VAL A 157 6.08 9.05 -8.65
N GLY A 158 5.20 8.75 -9.61
CA GLY A 158 5.57 8.32 -10.96
C GLY A 158 5.90 6.83 -11.12
N GLU A 159 6.03 6.06 -10.05
CA GLU A 159 6.19 4.61 -10.16
C GLU A 159 4.95 3.96 -10.78
N ILE A 160 5.15 2.91 -11.58
CA ILE A 160 4.07 2.22 -12.26
C ILE A 160 3.38 1.26 -11.29
N ILE A 161 2.09 1.48 -11.06
CA ILE A 161 1.20 0.61 -10.29
C ILE A 161 0.69 -0.54 -11.16
N LEU A 162 0.32 -0.26 -12.41
CA LEU A 162 -0.26 -1.23 -13.34
C LEU A 162 0.19 -0.88 -14.76
N ARG A 163 0.79 -1.83 -15.48
CA ARG A 163 1.23 -1.57 -16.87
C ARG A 163 0.08 -1.71 -17.87
N LYS A 164 0.17 -0.96 -18.96
CA LYS A 164 -0.62 -1.14 -20.17
C LYS A 164 -0.52 -2.60 -20.65
N GLY A 165 -1.68 -3.19 -20.96
CA GLY A 165 -1.79 -4.57 -21.41
C GLY A 165 -1.88 -5.60 -20.29
N GLU A 166 -1.70 -5.22 -19.02
CA GLU A 166 -1.88 -6.12 -17.89
C GLU A 166 -3.37 -6.27 -17.52
N LEU A 167 -3.70 -7.42 -16.96
CA LEU A 167 -5.04 -7.69 -16.43
C LEU A 167 -5.23 -6.92 -15.12
N VAL A 168 -6.31 -6.14 -15.04
CA VAL A 168 -6.72 -5.46 -13.81
C VAL A 168 -7.24 -6.50 -12.81
N ARG A 169 -6.62 -6.57 -11.64
CA ARG A 169 -6.91 -7.53 -10.56
C ARG A 169 -7.38 -6.80 -9.30
N PRO A 170 -8.00 -7.50 -8.33
CA PRO A 170 -8.54 -6.86 -7.13
C PRO A 170 -7.52 -6.02 -6.34
N TRP A 171 -6.25 -6.43 -6.26
CA TRP A 171 -5.23 -5.64 -5.58
C TRP A 171 -4.85 -4.36 -6.32
N HIS A 172 -4.90 -4.33 -7.66
CA HIS A 172 -4.71 -3.09 -8.43
C HIS A 172 -5.81 -2.07 -8.10
N ILE A 173 -7.05 -2.54 -7.90
CA ILE A 173 -8.16 -1.71 -7.44
C ILE A 173 -7.88 -1.16 -6.04
N GLY A 174 -7.42 -2.01 -5.11
CA GLY A 174 -7.07 -1.58 -3.76
C GLY A 174 -6.01 -0.47 -3.74
N VAL A 175 -4.94 -0.63 -4.53
CA VAL A 175 -3.88 0.38 -4.65
C VAL A 175 -4.40 1.65 -5.33
N ALA A 176 -5.11 1.55 -6.45
CA ALA A 176 -5.68 2.73 -7.11
C ALA A 176 -6.65 3.50 -6.18
N ALA A 177 -7.47 2.78 -5.42
CA ALA A 177 -8.38 3.37 -4.45
C ALA A 177 -7.65 4.09 -3.30
N SER A 178 -6.51 3.58 -2.82
CA SER A 178 -5.72 4.26 -1.78
C SER A 178 -5.12 5.59 -2.26
N PHE A 179 -4.94 5.72 -3.57
CA PHE A 179 -4.59 6.98 -4.23
C PHE A 179 -5.78 7.90 -4.53
N GLY A 180 -7.01 7.48 -4.25
CA GLY A 180 -8.23 8.23 -4.57
C GLY A 180 -8.61 8.18 -6.05
N ILE A 181 -8.07 7.23 -6.82
CA ILE A 181 -8.35 7.07 -8.26
C ILE A 181 -9.69 6.36 -8.41
N THR A 182 -10.67 7.00 -9.06
CA THR A 182 -12.04 6.47 -9.18
C THR A 182 -12.36 5.83 -10.51
N GLU A 183 -11.49 6.00 -11.51
CA GLU A 183 -11.66 5.48 -12.87
C GLU A 183 -10.34 4.97 -13.43
N LEU A 184 -10.40 4.00 -14.34
CA LEU A 184 -9.24 3.49 -15.08
C LEU A 184 -9.52 3.46 -16.58
N THR A 185 -8.49 3.78 -17.36
CA THR A 185 -8.49 3.56 -18.81
C THR A 185 -8.19 2.10 -19.10
N VAL A 186 -9.12 1.43 -19.79
CA VAL A 186 -9.03 0.00 -20.11
C VAL A 186 -9.26 -0.23 -21.59
N LEU A 187 -8.72 -1.31 -22.15
CA LEU A 187 -9.03 -1.73 -23.51
C LEU A 187 -10.51 -2.12 -23.62
N ARG A 188 -11.13 -1.77 -24.75
CA ARG A 188 -12.47 -2.22 -25.10
C ARG A 188 -12.50 -3.75 -25.22
N ARG A 189 -13.64 -4.36 -24.89
CA ARG A 189 -13.80 -5.82 -25.04
C ARG A 189 -13.91 -6.20 -26.52
N PRO A 190 -13.29 -7.32 -26.95
CA PRO A 190 -13.56 -7.88 -28.28
C PRO A 190 -15.05 -8.16 -28.40
N LYS A 191 -15.64 -7.80 -29.54
CA LYS A 191 -16.97 -8.26 -29.93
C LYS A 191 -16.79 -9.52 -30.76
N VAL A 192 -17.34 -10.63 -30.28
CA VAL A 192 -17.39 -11.91 -30.99
C VAL A 192 -18.85 -12.17 -31.30
N ALA A 193 -19.16 -12.35 -32.59
CA ALA A 193 -20.52 -12.60 -33.10
C ALA A 193 -20.85 -14.10 -33.07
#